data_AF-A0A2D6G0G8-F1
#
_entry.id   AF-A0A2D6G0G8-F1
#
_cell.length_a   1.000
_cell.length_b   1.000
_cell.length_c   1.000
_cell.angle_alpha   90.00
_cell.angle_beta   90.00
_cell.angle_gamma   90.00
#
_symmetry.space_group_name_H-M   'P 1'
#
loop_
_entity.id
_entity.type
_entity.pdbx_description
1 polymer ?
#
loop_
_entity_poly.entity_id
_entity_poly.type
_entity_poly.pdbx_seq_one_letter_code
_entity_poly.pdbx_strand_id
1 'polypeptide(L)'
;MSVLSAALPKREFGARFDWTNIWNHWIFLLVCVVVLLPLSFLVLGSFSTANLPADFSFDEMGFDNYIEVWTDPGTYQVFYNTFVYTTGASAIGIVFAAILAWLVERTNLPGKIWIYAGVPMTLAMPGLIQAMAWVLLLSPNSGFVNMGLMQWLDLEEAPLNIYSLWGMSFVEGLRLVPTAFLMLVPLLRSMDPALEEAAAVSGANPAATARKITLGLMVPGIVAVTIYQAMTALEVFEVPGVLGMPVGLHVFATKIYVAIQAISVLPSYGEANALAMLYLAIGFGAALLYWVVIRRSEKYAVVTGKGYRPRLTDLGRWRAAFTSFVFLFLFLSIGLPFLVMVYASFVPVLVQPTWDVFSKLTFEHYEVLFTFPRFGKMFQNTIFMVTAVSGFPLLDS
;
A
#
# COMPACT_ATOMS: atom_id res chain seq x y z
N MET A 1 -49.77 -15.13 26.89
CA MET A 1 -50.23 -14.13 25.91
C MET A 1 -49.17 -13.03 25.88
N SER A 2 -48.07 -13.18 25.15
CA SER A 2 -47.87 -12.98 23.69
C SER A 2 -48.28 -11.59 23.23
N VAL A 3 -47.45 -10.96 22.35
CA VAL A 3 -47.53 -9.62 21.72
C VAL A 3 -46.55 -8.65 22.42
N LEU A 4 -45.40 -8.19 21.89
CA LEU A 4 -44.84 -8.12 20.53
C LEU A 4 -43.30 -8.12 20.59
N SER A 5 -42.67 -9.15 20.04
CA SER A 5 -41.31 -9.05 19.49
C SER A 5 -41.42 -8.48 18.08
N ALA A 6 -41.44 -7.16 17.95
CA ALA A 6 -41.22 -6.54 16.65
C ALA A 6 -39.76 -6.74 16.26
N ALA A 7 -39.48 -7.82 15.54
CA ALA A 7 -38.19 -8.05 14.92
C ALA A 7 -37.92 -6.86 13.97
N LEU A 8 -36.93 -6.04 14.30
CA LEU A 8 -36.44 -5.01 13.38
C LEU A 8 -36.09 -5.68 12.05
N PRO A 9 -36.53 -5.14 10.91
CA PRO A 9 -36.24 -5.72 9.61
C PRO A 9 -34.72 -5.77 9.46
N LYS A 10 -34.20 -6.97 9.14
CA LYS A 10 -32.83 -7.12 8.65
C LYS A 10 -32.74 -6.28 7.38
N ARG A 11 -32.12 -5.10 7.45
CA ARG A 11 -31.70 -4.37 6.25
C ARG A 11 -30.66 -5.27 5.58
N GLU A 12 -31.09 -6.02 4.57
CA GLU A 12 -30.18 -6.67 3.64
C GLU A 12 -29.43 -5.55 2.91
N PHE A 13 -28.26 -5.17 3.41
CA PHE A 13 -27.33 -4.30 2.70
C PHE A 13 -26.70 -5.15 1.59
N GLY A 14 -27.45 -5.29 0.50
CA GLY A 14 -27.09 -6.08 -0.65
C GLY A 14 -28.15 -5.83 -1.71
N ALA A 15 -28.04 -4.71 -2.41
CA ALA A 15 -28.77 -4.53 -3.66
C ALA A 15 -28.34 -5.69 -4.59
N ARG A 16 -29.16 -6.73 -4.67
CA ARG A 16 -28.95 -7.80 -5.64
C ARG A 16 -29.04 -7.14 -7.01
N PHE A 17 -28.05 -7.39 -7.87
CA PHE A 17 -28.05 -6.87 -9.23
C PHE A 17 -29.34 -7.32 -9.91
N ASP A 18 -30.26 -6.39 -10.11
CA ASP A 18 -31.54 -6.67 -10.70
C ASP A 18 -31.37 -6.74 -12.21
N TRP A 19 -31.26 -7.98 -12.72
CA TRP A 19 -31.16 -8.30 -14.15
C TRP A 19 -32.44 -7.99 -14.93
N THR A 20 -33.45 -7.38 -14.32
CA THR A 20 -34.62 -6.86 -15.05
C THR A 20 -34.54 -5.36 -15.29
N ASN A 21 -33.65 -4.65 -14.59
CA ASN A 21 -33.50 -3.21 -14.72
C ASN A 21 -32.54 -2.86 -15.88
N ILE A 22 -33.03 -2.11 -16.86
CA ILE A 22 -32.26 -1.69 -18.03
C ILE A 22 -31.06 -0.79 -17.66
N TRP A 23 -31.14 0.00 -16.58
CA TRP A 23 -30.02 0.82 -16.10
C TRP A 23 -28.83 -0.04 -15.63
N ASN A 24 -29.11 -1.16 -14.95
CA ASN A 24 -28.07 -2.08 -14.49
C ASN A 24 -27.29 -2.67 -15.68
N HIS A 25 -27.96 -2.97 -16.80
CA HIS A 25 -27.32 -3.45 -18.01
C HIS A 25 -26.43 -2.39 -18.66
N TRP A 26 -26.91 -1.14 -18.75
CA TRP A 26 -26.11 -0.05 -19.29
C TRP A 26 -24.85 0.22 -18.45
N ILE A 27 -24.98 0.23 -17.12
CA ILE A 27 -23.84 0.38 -16.21
C ILE A 27 -22.87 -0.79 -16.37
N PHE A 28 -23.37 -2.03 -16.41
CA PHE A 28 -22.53 -3.21 -16.62
C PHE A 28 -21.79 -3.15 -17.96
N LEU A 29 -22.49 -2.80 -19.05
CA LEU A 29 -21.89 -2.64 -20.37
C LEU A 29 -20.84 -1.54 -20.39
N LEU A 30 -21.11 -0.39 -19.75
CA LEU A 30 -20.15 0.70 -19.63
C LEU A 30 -18.88 0.24 -18.91
N VAL A 31 -19.02 -0.45 -17.77
CA VAL A 31 -17.88 -1.01 -17.03
C VAL A 31 -17.11 -2.01 -17.88
N CYS A 32 -17.81 -2.92 -18.57
CA CYS A 32 -17.18 -3.86 -19.48
C CYS A 32 -16.41 -3.16 -20.60
N VAL A 33 -16.97 -2.12 -21.23
CA VAL A 33 -16.28 -1.38 -22.28
C VAL A 33 -15.05 -0.67 -21.72
N VAL A 34 -15.18 0.05 -20.60
CA VAL A 34 -14.08 0.81 -19.99
C VAL A 34 -12.92 -0.10 -19.54
N VAL A 35 -13.22 -1.32 -19.09
CA VAL A 35 -12.20 -2.28 -18.62
C VAL A 35 -11.65 -3.13 -19.76
N LEU A 36 -12.51 -3.73 -20.58
CA LEU A 36 -12.09 -4.69 -21.61
C LEU A 36 -11.45 -4.01 -22.82
N LEU A 37 -11.82 -2.77 -23.14
CA LEU A 37 -11.24 -2.07 -24.28
C LEU A 37 -9.72 -1.84 -24.11
N PRO A 38 -9.21 -1.18 -23.05
CA PRO A 38 -7.76 -1.02 -22.89
C PRO A 38 -7.04 -2.35 -22.72
N LEU A 39 -7.65 -3.33 -22.04
CA LEU A 39 -7.09 -4.68 -21.94
C LEU A 39 -6.97 -5.35 -23.32
N SER A 40 -7.95 -5.16 -24.20
CA SER A 40 -7.89 -5.70 -25.56
C SER A 40 -6.76 -5.08 -26.38
N PHE A 41 -6.53 -3.77 -26.27
CA PHE A 41 -5.39 -3.11 -26.91
C PHE A 41 -4.06 -3.57 -26.34
N LEU A 42 -3.98 -3.83 -25.04
CA LEU A 42 -2.79 -4.37 -24.40
C LEU A 42 -2.48 -5.79 -24.91
N VAL A 43 -3.51 -6.65 -24.99
CA VAL A 43 -3.38 -8.02 -25.53
C VAL A 43 -3.01 -7.99 -27.01
N LEU A 44 -3.68 -7.20 -27.84
CA LEU A 44 -3.36 -7.12 -29.27
C LEU A 44 -1.97 -6.51 -29.49
N GLY A 45 -1.65 -5.47 -28.72
CA GLY A 45 -0.36 -4.79 -28.77
C GLY A 45 0.82 -5.66 -28.33
N SER A 46 0.61 -6.70 -27.50
CA SER A 46 1.70 -7.63 -27.14
C SER A 46 2.08 -8.58 -28.27
N PHE A 47 1.16 -8.84 -29.21
CA PHE A 47 1.44 -9.61 -30.42
C PHE A 47 1.84 -8.72 -31.61
N SER A 48 1.60 -7.41 -31.54
CA SER A 48 1.93 -6.48 -32.62
C SER A 48 3.44 -6.34 -32.79
N THR A 49 3.95 -6.52 -34.01
CA THR A 49 5.34 -6.21 -34.36
C THR A 49 5.55 -4.75 -34.79
N ALA A 50 4.46 -3.96 -34.84
CA ALA A 50 4.53 -2.54 -35.15
C ALA A 50 5.29 -1.76 -34.07
N ASN A 51 6.14 -0.81 -34.50
CA ASN A 51 6.94 0.03 -33.61
C ASN A 51 6.11 1.09 -32.89
N LEU A 52 5.05 1.61 -33.52
CA LEU A 52 4.18 2.63 -32.95
C LEU A 52 2.74 2.13 -32.87
N PRO A 53 1.97 2.52 -31.83
CA PRO A 53 0.55 2.16 -31.74
C PRO A 53 -0.28 2.63 -32.93
N ALA A 54 0.14 3.70 -33.60
CA ALA A 54 -0.53 4.25 -34.78
C ALA A 54 -0.34 3.37 -36.04
N ASP A 55 0.69 2.53 -36.08
CA ASP A 55 1.03 1.67 -37.21
C ASP A 55 0.45 0.26 -37.05
N PHE A 56 -0.45 0.06 -36.07
CA PHE A 56 -1.04 -1.25 -35.78
C PHE A 56 -1.73 -1.85 -37.01
N SER A 57 -1.34 -3.09 -37.35
CA SER A 57 -1.96 -3.89 -38.41
C SER A 57 -2.13 -5.34 -37.94
N PHE A 58 -3.25 -5.96 -38.31
CA PHE A 58 -3.47 -7.38 -38.07
C PHE A 58 -2.56 -8.28 -38.92
N ASP A 59 -1.97 -7.74 -40.00
CA ASP A 59 -1.01 -8.47 -40.83
C ASP A 59 0.38 -8.55 -40.17
N GLU A 60 0.65 -7.66 -39.20
CA GLU A 60 1.94 -7.53 -38.49
C GLU A 60 1.81 -8.05 -37.05
N MET A 61 1.40 -9.32 -36.92
CA MET A 61 1.27 -10.02 -35.64
C MET A 61 2.25 -11.19 -35.53
N GLY A 62 2.88 -11.32 -34.36
CA GLY A 62 3.86 -12.35 -34.08
C GLY A 62 4.08 -12.57 -32.58
N PHE A 63 5.00 -13.49 -32.26
CA PHE A 63 5.42 -13.77 -30.87
C PHE A 63 6.76 -13.12 -30.54
N ASP A 64 7.30 -12.28 -31.41
CA ASP A 64 8.66 -11.74 -31.31
C ASP A 64 8.89 -11.00 -29.99
N ASN A 65 7.93 -10.16 -29.59
CA ASN A 65 7.99 -9.46 -28.29
C ASN A 65 8.08 -10.43 -27.10
N TYR A 66 7.38 -11.56 -27.15
CA TYR A 66 7.45 -12.57 -26.09
C TYR A 66 8.80 -13.30 -26.12
N ILE A 67 9.32 -13.61 -27.31
CA ILE A 67 10.65 -14.23 -27.44
C ILE A 67 11.71 -13.28 -26.88
N GLU A 68 11.66 -11.99 -27.22
CA GLU A 68 12.56 -10.96 -26.69
C GLU A 68 12.48 -10.89 -25.17
N VAL A 69 11.27 -10.80 -24.59
CA VAL A 69 11.08 -10.76 -23.14
C VAL A 69 11.62 -12.00 -22.44
N TRP A 70 11.37 -13.20 -22.96
CA TRP A 70 11.82 -14.45 -22.34
C TRP A 70 13.30 -14.76 -22.56
N THR A 71 13.92 -14.16 -23.57
CA THR A 71 15.36 -14.30 -23.83
C THR A 71 16.20 -13.20 -23.18
N ASP A 72 15.61 -12.06 -22.78
CA ASP A 72 16.28 -11.02 -21.99
C ASP A 72 16.63 -11.53 -20.57
N PRO A 73 17.92 -11.65 -20.21
CA PRO A 73 18.34 -11.99 -18.85
C PRO A 73 17.83 -10.97 -17.81
N GLY A 74 17.65 -9.71 -18.21
CA GLY A 74 17.10 -8.64 -17.38
C GLY A 74 15.67 -8.93 -16.91
N THR A 75 14.87 -9.63 -17.70
CA THR A 75 13.50 -10.02 -17.32
C THR A 75 13.50 -10.90 -16.07
N TYR A 76 14.41 -11.87 -15.95
CA TYR A 76 14.49 -12.75 -14.78
C TYR A 76 14.94 -12.00 -13.52
N GLN A 77 15.82 -11.00 -13.67
CA GLN A 77 16.16 -10.11 -12.57
C GLN A 77 14.94 -9.29 -12.11
N VAL A 78 14.09 -8.83 -13.03
CA VAL A 78 12.85 -8.12 -12.72
C VAL A 78 11.86 -9.02 -11.97
N PHE A 79 11.75 -10.30 -12.35
CA PHE A 79 10.97 -11.29 -11.60
C PHE A 79 11.46 -11.43 -10.16
N TYR A 80 12.77 -11.64 -9.98
CA TYR A 80 13.38 -11.77 -8.65
C TYR A 80 13.20 -10.51 -7.82
N ASN A 81 13.52 -9.34 -8.38
CA ASN A 81 13.38 -8.05 -7.74
C ASN A 81 11.93 -7.81 -7.30
N THR A 82 10.97 -8.06 -8.19
CA THR A 82 9.55 -7.88 -7.86
C THR A 82 9.13 -8.84 -6.75
N PHE A 83 9.56 -10.10 -6.79
CA PHE A 83 9.24 -11.07 -5.74
C PHE A 83 9.80 -10.65 -4.39
N VAL A 84 11.08 -10.28 -4.30
CA VAL A 84 11.71 -9.83 -3.05
C VAL A 84 11.06 -8.55 -2.52
N TYR A 85 10.77 -7.61 -3.42
CA TYR A 85 10.12 -6.35 -3.08
C TYR A 85 8.70 -6.56 -2.53
N THR A 86 7.83 -7.26 -3.27
CA THR A 86 6.42 -7.43 -2.88
C THR A 86 6.27 -8.28 -1.63
N THR A 87 7.06 -9.35 -1.50
CA THR A 87 7.06 -10.19 -0.30
C THR A 87 7.64 -9.47 0.91
N GLY A 88 8.75 -8.73 0.74
CA GLY A 88 9.36 -7.93 1.79
C GLY A 88 8.44 -6.82 2.29
N ALA A 89 7.84 -6.06 1.38
CA ALA A 89 6.88 -5.01 1.70
C ALA A 89 5.66 -5.58 2.45
N SER A 90 5.08 -6.67 1.93
CA SER A 90 3.92 -7.31 2.58
C SER A 90 4.26 -7.88 3.95
N ALA A 91 5.44 -8.47 4.12
CA ALA A 91 5.89 -8.99 5.41
C ALA A 91 6.03 -7.88 6.45
N ILE A 92 6.63 -6.75 6.08
CA ILE A 92 6.75 -5.58 6.97
C ILE A 92 5.35 -5.03 7.28
N GLY A 93 4.52 -4.82 6.26
CA GLY A 93 3.17 -4.30 6.38
C GLY A 93 2.30 -5.13 7.32
N ILE A 94 2.24 -6.46 7.10
CA ILE A 94 1.40 -7.36 7.91
C ILE A 94 1.90 -7.49 9.34
N VAL A 95 3.21 -7.52 9.56
CA VAL A 95 3.79 -7.67 10.91
C VAL A 95 3.44 -6.45 11.76
N PHE A 96 3.69 -5.23 11.25
CA PHE A 96 3.35 -4.01 11.98
C PHE A 96 1.82 -3.88 12.15
N ALA A 97 1.04 -4.14 11.11
CA ALA A 97 -0.42 -4.07 11.20
C ALA A 97 -0.99 -5.05 12.23
N ALA A 98 -0.53 -6.30 12.26
CA ALA A 98 -0.98 -7.31 13.20
C ALA A 98 -0.61 -6.97 14.65
N ILE A 99 0.60 -6.46 14.89
CA ILE A 99 1.03 -5.99 16.22
C ILE A 99 0.12 -4.83 16.67
N LEU A 100 -0.07 -3.82 15.83
CA LEU A 100 -0.90 -2.65 16.15
C LEU A 100 -2.36 -3.04 16.38
N ALA A 101 -2.93 -3.89 15.53
CA ALA A 101 -4.30 -4.38 15.65
C ALA A 101 -4.50 -5.18 16.95
N TRP A 102 -3.58 -6.08 17.28
CA TRP A 102 -3.63 -6.82 18.54
C TRP A 102 -3.52 -5.91 19.76
N LEU A 103 -2.60 -4.92 19.74
CA LEU A 103 -2.45 -3.96 20.82
C LEU A 103 -3.73 -3.17 21.08
N VAL A 104 -4.42 -2.68 20.03
CA VAL A 104 -5.64 -1.89 20.21
C VAL A 104 -6.87 -2.72 20.55
N GLU A 105 -6.99 -3.96 20.06
CA GLU A 105 -8.18 -4.79 20.27
C GLU A 105 -8.10 -5.69 21.51
N ARG A 106 -6.91 -6.20 21.86
CA ARG A 106 -6.76 -7.24 22.89
C ARG A 106 -6.07 -6.79 24.18
N THR A 107 -5.54 -5.55 24.24
CA THR A 107 -4.79 -5.09 25.43
C THR A 107 -5.38 -3.83 26.06
N ASN A 108 -4.92 -3.47 27.26
CA ASN A 108 -5.27 -2.22 27.95
C ASN A 108 -4.38 -1.02 27.57
N LEU A 109 -3.75 -1.04 26.39
CA LEU A 109 -2.90 0.06 25.90
C LEU A 109 -3.65 1.42 25.98
N PRO A 110 -3.04 2.47 26.56
CA PRO A 110 -3.62 3.80 26.58
C PRO A 110 -3.62 4.44 25.20
N GLY A 111 -4.44 5.47 24.99
CA GLY A 111 -4.36 6.30 23.80
C GLY A 111 -4.75 5.60 22.49
N LYS A 112 -5.55 4.52 22.55
CA LYS A 112 -6.01 3.78 21.35
C LYS A 112 -6.62 4.67 20.28
N ILE A 113 -7.25 5.79 20.67
CA ILE A 113 -7.80 6.78 19.74
C ILE A 113 -6.74 7.35 18.79
N TRP A 114 -5.52 7.58 19.27
CA TRP A 114 -4.40 8.06 18.45
C TRP A 114 -3.93 7.01 17.45
N ILE A 115 -4.18 5.74 17.72
CA ILE A 115 -3.84 4.64 16.82
C ILE A 115 -4.92 4.51 15.75
N TYR A 116 -6.19 4.49 16.16
CA TYR A 116 -7.32 4.47 15.22
C TYR A 116 -7.37 5.70 14.31
N ALA A 117 -6.94 6.87 14.79
CA ALA A 117 -6.87 8.09 13.99
C ALA A 117 -5.53 8.22 13.24
N GLY A 118 -4.40 7.94 13.93
CA GLY A 118 -3.07 8.19 13.40
C GLY A 118 -2.63 7.17 12.36
N VAL A 119 -2.94 5.87 12.54
CA VAL A 119 -2.53 4.85 11.54
C VAL A 119 -3.16 5.13 10.18
N PRO A 120 -4.48 5.38 10.04
CA PRO A 120 -5.07 5.73 8.74
C PRO A 120 -4.60 7.07 8.17
N MET A 121 -4.14 8.01 9.02
CA MET A 121 -3.67 9.33 8.56
C MET A 121 -2.46 9.25 7.63
N THR A 122 -1.65 8.18 7.72
CA THR A 122 -0.60 7.85 6.74
C THR A 122 -1.11 7.84 5.28
N LEU A 123 -2.37 7.45 5.04
CA LEU A 123 -2.96 7.34 3.71
C LEU A 123 -3.16 8.72 3.06
N ALA A 124 -3.12 9.79 3.85
CA ALA A 124 -3.21 11.16 3.34
C ALA A 124 -1.90 11.62 2.66
N MET A 125 -0.77 10.97 2.93
CA MET A 125 0.51 11.31 2.32
C MET A 125 0.66 10.56 0.99
N PRO A 126 0.81 11.27 -0.15
CA PRO A 126 1.08 10.64 -1.43
C PRO A 126 2.37 9.82 -1.38
N GLY A 127 2.38 8.69 -2.07
CA GLY A 127 3.50 7.77 -2.03
C GLY A 127 4.79 8.30 -2.57
N LEU A 128 4.71 9.06 -3.65
CA LEU A 128 5.85 9.77 -4.21
C LEU A 128 6.54 10.66 -3.15
N ILE A 129 5.74 11.43 -2.40
CA ILE A 129 6.26 12.33 -1.35
C ILE A 129 6.92 11.50 -0.24
N GLN A 130 6.33 10.37 0.14
CA GLN A 130 6.90 9.53 1.19
C GLN A 130 8.20 8.84 0.75
N ALA A 131 8.29 8.38 -0.50
CA ALA A 131 9.51 7.84 -1.08
C ALA A 131 10.63 8.89 -1.09
N MET A 132 10.33 10.12 -1.53
CA MET A 132 11.28 11.24 -1.51
C MET A 132 11.73 11.59 -0.09
N ALA A 133 10.81 11.61 0.88
CA ALA A 133 11.14 11.87 2.27
C ALA A 133 12.13 10.84 2.82
N TRP A 134 11.94 9.55 2.53
CA TRP A 134 12.87 8.50 2.93
C TRP A 134 14.21 8.59 2.21
N VAL A 135 14.26 9.06 0.96
CA VAL A 135 15.52 9.38 0.27
C VAL A 135 16.28 10.49 1.03
N LEU A 136 15.61 11.58 1.42
CA LEU A 136 16.23 12.66 2.19
C LEU A 136 16.71 12.21 3.58
N LEU A 137 16.08 11.19 4.16
CA LEU A 137 16.46 10.65 5.46
C LEU A 137 17.59 9.62 5.38
N LEU A 138 17.54 8.70 4.40
CA LEU A 138 18.30 7.45 4.39
C LEU A 138 19.17 7.24 3.13
N SER A 139 19.30 8.24 2.27
CA SER A 139 20.32 8.23 1.21
C SER A 139 21.71 8.01 1.81
N PRO A 140 22.55 7.10 1.28
CA PRO A 140 23.92 6.89 1.79
C PRO A 140 24.77 8.16 1.74
N ASN A 141 24.63 8.95 0.69
CA ASN A 141 25.52 10.09 0.43
C ASN A 141 25.06 11.39 1.09
N SER A 142 23.78 11.49 1.45
CA SER A 142 23.18 12.77 1.84
C SER A 142 22.04 12.66 2.86
N GLY A 143 21.67 11.44 3.27
CA GLY A 143 20.53 11.19 4.13
C GLY A 143 20.75 11.74 5.54
N PHE A 144 19.83 12.56 6.04
CA PHE A 144 20.02 13.26 7.32
C PHE A 144 20.24 12.30 8.50
N VAL A 145 19.56 11.14 8.50
CA VAL A 145 19.75 10.11 9.53
C VAL A 145 21.09 9.41 9.36
N ASN A 146 21.48 9.04 8.14
CA ASN A 146 22.78 8.40 7.89
C ASN A 146 23.94 9.30 8.31
N MET A 147 23.88 10.58 7.93
CA MET A 147 24.93 11.53 8.25
C MET A 147 25.03 11.78 9.76
N GLY A 148 23.89 11.89 10.45
CA GLY A 148 23.86 11.99 11.91
C GLY A 148 24.41 10.74 12.60
N LEU A 149 24.11 9.54 12.07
CA LEU A 149 24.66 8.28 12.58
C LEU A 149 26.17 8.18 12.34
N MET A 150 26.64 8.56 11.15
CA MET A 150 28.07 8.56 10.83
C MET A 150 28.83 9.51 11.75
N GLN A 151 28.30 10.71 12.00
CA GLN A 151 28.91 11.66 12.93
C GLN A 151 28.89 11.16 14.38
N TRP A 152 27.80 10.53 14.83
CA TRP A 152 27.65 10.09 16.20
C TRP A 152 28.45 8.82 16.54
N LEU A 153 28.59 7.92 15.57
CA LEU A 153 29.25 6.63 15.71
C LEU A 153 30.66 6.58 15.08
N ASP A 154 31.13 7.70 14.51
CA ASP A 154 32.42 7.82 13.82
C ASP A 154 32.58 6.78 12.69
N LEU A 155 31.55 6.65 11.85
CA LEU A 155 31.52 5.70 10.72
C LEU A 155 32.00 6.37 9.42
N GLU A 156 32.86 5.67 8.68
CA GLU A 156 33.34 6.13 7.36
C GLU A 156 32.29 5.93 6.26
N GLU A 157 31.42 4.93 6.39
CA GLU A 157 30.37 4.60 5.42
C GLU A 157 28.98 4.68 6.06
N ALA A 158 27.98 5.01 5.25
CA ALA A 158 26.60 5.09 5.70
C ALA A 158 26.07 3.70 6.11
N PRO A 159 25.50 3.54 7.32
CA PRO A 159 25.04 2.24 7.80
C PRO A 159 23.77 1.74 7.10
N LEU A 160 22.99 2.63 6.47
CA LEU A 160 21.73 2.30 5.81
C LEU A 160 21.75 2.72 4.35
N ASN A 161 21.21 1.86 3.47
CA ASN A 161 21.07 2.18 2.05
C ASN A 161 19.62 2.01 1.57
N ILE A 162 18.97 3.15 1.34
CA ILE A 162 17.59 3.22 0.85
C ILE A 162 17.44 2.79 -0.61
N TYR A 163 18.50 2.90 -1.42
CA TYR A 163 18.53 2.50 -2.83
C TYR A 163 18.78 0.99 -2.98
N SER A 164 17.92 0.20 -2.37
CA SER A 164 18.02 -1.27 -2.34
C SER A 164 16.63 -1.91 -2.36
N LEU A 165 16.55 -3.22 -2.69
CA LEU A 165 15.30 -3.98 -2.59
C LEU A 165 14.69 -3.91 -1.19
N TRP A 166 15.54 -3.97 -0.15
CA TRP A 166 15.10 -3.85 1.24
C TRP A 166 14.65 -2.44 1.61
N GLY A 167 15.32 -1.41 1.08
CA GLY A 167 14.88 -0.01 1.22
C GLY A 167 13.50 0.21 0.58
N MET A 168 13.28 -0.30 -0.63
CA MET A 168 11.99 -0.28 -1.30
C MET A 168 10.92 -1.03 -0.49
N SER A 169 11.23 -2.25 -0.06
CA SER A 169 10.33 -3.05 0.80
C SER A 169 10.00 -2.36 2.12
N PHE A 170 10.95 -1.67 2.73
CA PHE A 170 10.73 -0.94 3.98
C PHE A 170 9.76 0.22 3.79
N VAL A 171 10.01 1.07 2.79
CA VAL A 171 9.15 2.24 2.52
C VAL A 171 7.74 1.78 2.13
N GLU A 172 7.63 0.82 1.22
CA GLU A 172 6.31 0.30 0.82
C GLU A 172 5.63 -0.48 1.95
N GLY A 173 6.38 -1.25 2.74
CA GLY A 173 5.84 -1.97 3.88
C GLY A 173 5.20 -1.03 4.91
N LEU A 174 5.81 0.11 5.20
CA LEU A 174 5.21 1.15 6.05
C LEU A 174 3.91 1.71 5.47
N ARG A 175 3.84 1.86 4.14
CA ARG A 175 2.62 2.30 3.42
C ARG A 175 1.49 1.29 3.47
N LEU A 176 1.81 0.02 3.56
CA LEU A 176 0.82 -1.06 3.59
C LEU A 176 0.24 -1.32 4.99
N VAL A 177 0.89 -0.86 6.06
CA VAL A 177 0.41 -1.01 7.45
C VAL A 177 -1.04 -0.53 7.66
N PRO A 178 -1.47 0.63 7.17
CA PRO A 178 -2.78 1.20 7.48
C PRO A 178 -3.92 0.41 6.88
N THR A 179 -3.79 -0.01 5.62
CA THR A 179 -4.80 -0.82 4.94
C THR A 179 -4.95 -2.18 5.61
N ALA A 180 -3.84 -2.85 5.94
CA ALA A 180 -3.91 -4.09 6.71
C ALA A 180 -4.44 -3.90 8.12
N PHE A 181 -4.09 -2.82 8.81
CA PHE A 181 -4.62 -2.50 10.13
C PHE A 181 -6.15 -2.36 10.10
N LEU A 182 -6.67 -1.63 9.10
CA LEU A 182 -8.11 -1.46 8.88
C LEU A 182 -8.83 -2.76 8.52
N MET A 183 -8.15 -3.74 7.94
CA MET A 183 -8.71 -5.07 7.67
C MET A 183 -8.61 -6.02 8.89
N LEU A 184 -7.51 -5.97 9.65
CA LEU A 184 -7.27 -6.87 10.78
C LEU A 184 -8.05 -6.47 12.05
N VAL A 185 -8.29 -5.18 12.27
CA VAL A 185 -9.11 -4.68 13.40
C VAL A 185 -10.53 -5.28 13.42
N PRO A 186 -11.36 -5.16 12.36
CA PRO A 186 -12.70 -5.74 12.36
C PRO A 186 -12.66 -7.26 12.42
N LEU A 187 -11.64 -7.90 11.82
CA LEU A 187 -11.43 -9.34 11.93
C LEU A 187 -11.26 -9.76 13.39
N LEU A 188 -10.36 -9.10 14.14
CA LEU A 188 -10.16 -9.33 15.58
C LEU A 188 -11.44 -9.10 16.41
N ARG A 189 -12.18 -8.03 16.10
CA ARG A 189 -13.45 -7.71 16.79
C ARG A 189 -14.53 -8.74 16.58
N SER A 190 -14.55 -9.39 15.41
CA SER A 190 -15.57 -10.38 15.06
C SER A 190 -15.39 -11.74 15.75
N MET A 191 -14.19 -12.01 16.27
CA MET A 191 -13.86 -13.28 16.91
C MET A 191 -14.49 -13.43 18.29
N ASP A 192 -15.00 -14.63 18.59
CA ASP A 192 -15.53 -15.00 19.90
C ASP A 192 -14.45 -14.97 21.00
N PRO A 193 -14.53 -14.05 21.98
CA PRO A 193 -13.58 -13.99 23.07
C PRO A 193 -13.65 -15.21 24.02
N ALA A 194 -14.72 -16.01 23.99
CA ALA A 194 -14.88 -17.17 24.87
C ALA A 194 -13.73 -18.18 24.75
N LEU A 195 -13.14 -18.32 23.55
CA LEU A 195 -11.98 -19.19 23.33
C LEU A 195 -10.72 -18.67 24.04
N GLU A 196 -10.53 -17.34 24.06
CA GLU A 196 -9.40 -16.70 24.76
C GLU A 196 -9.58 -16.80 26.28
N GLU A 197 -10.82 -16.70 26.77
CA GLU A 197 -11.15 -16.84 28.18
C GLU A 197 -11.06 -18.28 28.67
N ALA A 198 -11.50 -19.25 27.87
CA ALA A 198 -11.32 -20.67 28.18
C ALA A 198 -9.83 -21.00 28.31
N ALA A 199 -8.97 -20.42 27.45
CA ALA A 199 -7.53 -20.56 27.57
C ALA A 199 -6.99 -19.93 28.87
N ALA A 200 -7.46 -18.74 29.23
CA ALA A 200 -7.05 -18.06 30.47
C ALA A 200 -7.48 -18.83 31.74
N VAL A 201 -8.70 -19.36 31.78
CA VAL A 201 -9.19 -20.23 32.88
C VAL A 201 -8.39 -21.54 32.94
N SER A 202 -7.95 -22.05 31.79
CA SER A 202 -7.05 -23.23 31.70
C SER A 202 -5.59 -22.93 32.08
N GLY A 203 -5.28 -21.73 32.58
CA GLY A 203 -3.94 -21.35 33.02
C GLY A 203 -3.00 -20.88 31.90
N ALA A 204 -3.49 -20.65 30.67
CA ALA A 204 -2.67 -20.08 29.61
C ALA A 204 -2.34 -18.62 29.90
N ASN A 205 -1.06 -18.24 29.77
CA ASN A 205 -0.66 -16.84 29.85
C ASN A 205 -1.08 -16.07 28.58
N PRO A 206 -1.15 -14.73 28.63
CA PRO A 206 -1.66 -13.94 27.50
C PRO A 206 -0.89 -14.12 26.19
N ALA A 207 0.43 -14.32 26.24
CA ALA A 207 1.24 -14.57 25.05
C ALA A 207 0.93 -15.94 24.41
N ALA A 208 0.69 -16.96 25.25
CA ALA A 208 0.27 -18.28 24.80
C ALA A 208 -1.13 -18.23 24.19
N THR A 209 -2.08 -17.51 24.81
CA THR A 209 -3.42 -17.30 24.26
C THR A 209 -3.36 -16.56 22.93
N ALA A 210 -2.60 -15.47 22.85
CA ALA A 210 -2.43 -14.70 21.62
C ALA A 210 -1.83 -15.54 20.49
N ARG A 211 -0.79 -16.33 20.75
CA ARG A 211 -0.12 -17.15 19.72
C ARG A 211 -0.92 -18.38 19.31
N LYS A 212 -1.52 -19.11 20.25
CA LYS A 212 -2.17 -20.40 19.96
C LYS A 212 -3.64 -20.28 19.59
N ILE A 213 -4.35 -19.33 20.20
CA ILE A 213 -5.80 -19.16 20.01
C ILE A 213 -6.04 -18.01 19.05
N THR A 214 -5.66 -16.79 19.42
CA THR A 214 -5.98 -15.60 18.62
C THR A 214 -5.35 -15.67 17.24
N LEU A 215 -4.03 -15.85 17.16
CA LEU A 215 -3.32 -15.92 15.88
C LEU A 215 -3.77 -17.12 15.05
N GLY A 216 -3.99 -18.28 15.69
CA GLY A 216 -4.47 -19.50 15.02
C GLY A 216 -5.80 -19.30 14.30
N LEU A 217 -6.75 -18.62 14.95
CA LEU A 217 -8.04 -18.27 14.37
C LEU A 217 -7.94 -17.16 13.32
N MET A 218 -6.98 -16.25 13.47
CA MET A 218 -6.74 -15.17 12.53
C MET A 218 -5.99 -15.59 11.27
N VAL A 219 -5.27 -16.73 11.26
CA VAL A 219 -4.41 -17.13 10.12
C VAL A 219 -5.11 -17.01 8.76
N PRO A 220 -6.34 -17.50 8.55
CA PRO A 220 -6.99 -17.37 7.24
C PRO A 220 -7.19 -15.92 6.80
N GLY A 221 -7.57 -15.04 7.74
CA GLY A 221 -7.73 -13.62 7.48
C GLY A 221 -6.40 -12.89 7.29
N ILE A 222 -5.37 -13.23 8.08
CA ILE A 222 -4.01 -12.69 7.91
C ILE A 222 -3.47 -13.07 6.53
N VAL A 223 -3.63 -14.32 6.09
CA VAL A 223 -3.20 -14.75 4.75
C VAL A 223 -3.94 -13.96 3.66
N ALA A 224 -5.25 -13.77 3.79
CA ALA A 224 -6.01 -12.95 2.85
C ALA A 224 -5.49 -11.50 2.79
N VAL A 225 -5.24 -10.87 3.95
CA VAL A 225 -4.70 -9.51 4.04
C VAL A 225 -3.28 -9.43 3.48
N THR A 226 -2.43 -10.43 3.71
CA THR A 226 -1.07 -10.49 3.13
C THR A 226 -1.11 -10.60 1.61
N ILE A 227 -2.01 -11.41 1.04
CA ILE A 227 -2.18 -11.49 -0.43
C ILE A 227 -2.66 -10.15 -0.98
N TYR A 228 -3.62 -9.51 -0.32
CA TYR A 228 -4.08 -8.18 -0.70
C TYR A 228 -2.95 -7.14 -0.68
N GLN A 229 -2.11 -7.16 0.36
CA GLN A 229 -0.93 -6.29 0.45
C GLN A 229 0.09 -6.58 -0.65
N ALA A 230 0.33 -7.85 -0.99
CA ALA A 230 1.25 -8.24 -2.05
C ALA A 230 0.75 -7.76 -3.42
N MET A 231 -0.55 -7.87 -3.68
CA MET A 231 -1.18 -7.31 -4.88
C MET A 231 -1.02 -5.78 -4.92
N THR A 232 -1.27 -5.10 -3.80
CA THR A 232 -1.11 -3.64 -3.70
C THR A 232 0.33 -3.22 -3.97
N ALA A 233 1.32 -3.89 -3.36
CA ALA A 233 2.74 -3.62 -3.57
C ALA A 233 3.16 -3.82 -5.04
N LEU A 234 2.61 -4.86 -5.69
CA LEU A 234 2.90 -5.21 -7.07
C LEU A 234 2.48 -4.09 -8.04
N GLU A 235 1.38 -3.39 -7.74
CA GLU A 235 0.80 -2.28 -8.52
C GLU A 235 1.45 -0.92 -8.32
N VAL A 236 2.26 -0.74 -7.26
CA VAL A 236 2.87 0.55 -6.95
C VAL A 236 4.09 0.83 -7.83
N PHE A 237 4.01 1.94 -8.56
CA PHE A 237 5.14 2.49 -9.32
C PHE A 237 6.02 3.44 -8.49
N GLU A 238 5.44 4.23 -7.59
CA GLU A 238 6.08 5.40 -6.99
C GLU A 238 7.36 5.05 -6.22
N VAL A 239 7.31 4.05 -5.34
CA VAL A 239 8.44 3.65 -4.49
C VAL A 239 9.58 3.05 -5.33
N PRO A 240 9.34 2.04 -6.21
CA PRO A 240 10.38 1.55 -7.10
C PRO A 240 10.88 2.61 -8.09
N GLY A 241 10.02 3.54 -8.48
CA GLY A 241 10.37 4.64 -9.37
C GLY A 241 11.38 5.61 -8.76
N VAL A 242 11.18 6.00 -7.51
CA VAL A 242 12.07 6.95 -6.82
C VAL A 242 13.32 6.28 -6.27
N LEU A 243 13.22 5.06 -5.74
CA LEU A 243 14.34 4.38 -5.07
C LEU A 243 15.09 3.42 -5.99
N GLY A 244 14.40 2.74 -6.90
CA GLY A 244 14.95 1.67 -7.71
C GLY A 244 15.56 2.16 -9.03
N MET A 245 14.80 2.94 -9.80
CA MET A 245 15.23 3.40 -11.13
C MET A 245 16.57 4.16 -11.14
N PRO A 246 16.87 5.08 -10.18
CA PRO A 246 18.15 5.80 -10.18
C PRO A 246 19.40 4.92 -10.07
N VAL A 247 19.25 3.68 -9.57
CA VAL A 247 20.34 2.70 -9.40
C VAL A 247 20.15 1.47 -10.30
N GLY A 248 19.26 1.53 -11.30
CA GLY A 248 19.00 0.43 -12.24
C GLY A 248 18.29 -0.78 -11.61
N LEU A 249 17.69 -0.63 -10.43
CA LEU A 249 16.89 -1.66 -9.79
C LEU A 249 15.44 -1.58 -10.27
N HIS A 250 15.09 -2.45 -11.20
CA HIS A 250 13.76 -2.49 -11.79
C HIS A 250 12.91 -3.63 -11.22
N VAL A 251 11.66 -3.29 -10.90
CA VAL A 251 10.51 -4.22 -10.76
C VAL A 251 9.61 -4.09 -12.00
N PHE A 252 8.60 -4.95 -12.14
CA PHE A 252 7.74 -4.98 -13.34
C PHE A 252 7.19 -3.60 -13.73
N ALA A 253 6.59 -2.86 -12.79
CA ALA A 253 6.03 -1.54 -13.05
C ALA A 253 7.05 -0.57 -13.67
N THR A 254 8.27 -0.54 -13.11
CA THR A 254 9.35 0.33 -13.62
C THR A 254 9.98 -0.17 -14.92
N LYS A 255 10.09 -1.49 -15.14
CA LYS A 255 10.62 -2.04 -16.40
C LYS A 255 9.66 -1.76 -17.55
N ILE A 256 8.34 -1.91 -17.33
CA ILE A 256 7.31 -1.54 -18.31
C ILE A 256 7.38 -0.04 -18.62
N TYR A 257 7.52 0.81 -17.60
CA TYR A 257 7.67 2.25 -17.80
C TYR A 257 8.90 2.60 -18.64
N VAL A 258 10.07 2.01 -18.33
CA VAL A 258 11.32 2.27 -19.06
C VAL A 258 11.25 1.77 -20.51
N ALA A 259 10.58 0.64 -20.79
CA ALA A 259 10.40 0.14 -22.15
C ALA A 259 9.63 1.13 -23.05
N ILE A 260 8.67 1.86 -22.48
CA ILE A 260 7.88 2.88 -23.21
C ILE A 260 8.61 4.23 -23.26
N GLN A 261 9.41 4.55 -22.25
CA GLN A 261 10.06 5.85 -22.06
C GLN A 261 11.55 5.85 -22.42
N ALA A 262 12.07 4.84 -23.13
CA ALA A 262 13.47 4.79 -23.50
C ALA A 262 13.83 6.00 -24.38
N ILE A 263 14.39 7.06 -23.80
CA ILE A 263 14.67 8.34 -24.47
C ILE A 263 15.70 8.18 -25.62
N SER A 264 16.49 7.10 -25.60
CA SER A 264 17.59 6.85 -26.53
C SER A 264 17.32 5.77 -27.58
N VAL A 265 16.18 5.07 -27.55
CA VAL A 265 15.78 4.02 -28.49
C VAL A 265 14.31 4.26 -28.85
N LEU A 266 13.84 3.85 -30.02
CA LEU A 266 12.40 3.90 -30.32
C LEU A 266 11.63 3.15 -29.20
N PRO A 267 10.55 3.72 -28.64
CA PRO A 267 9.74 3.04 -27.63
C PRO A 267 9.33 1.64 -28.08
N SER A 268 9.63 0.61 -27.28
CA SER A 268 9.27 -0.77 -27.58
C SER A 268 7.88 -1.10 -27.00
N TYR A 269 6.83 -0.53 -27.60
CA TYR A 269 5.46 -0.74 -27.14
C TYR A 269 5.06 -2.23 -27.14
N GLY A 270 5.54 -3.01 -28.10
CA GLY A 270 5.31 -4.46 -28.16
C GLY A 270 5.91 -5.20 -26.96
N GLU A 271 7.20 -4.98 -26.66
CA GLU A 271 7.89 -5.53 -25.49
C GLU A 271 7.20 -5.10 -24.18
N ALA A 272 6.87 -3.82 -24.05
CA ALA A 272 6.19 -3.28 -22.89
C ALA A 272 4.82 -3.95 -22.66
N ASN A 273 4.04 -4.16 -23.73
CA ASN A 273 2.77 -4.86 -23.67
C ASN A 273 2.95 -6.35 -23.31
N ALA A 274 3.98 -7.02 -23.84
CA ALA A 274 4.30 -8.40 -23.49
C ALA A 274 4.68 -8.55 -22.00
N LEU A 275 5.51 -7.63 -21.47
CA LEU A 275 5.79 -7.54 -20.03
C LEU A 275 4.54 -7.25 -19.20
N ALA A 276 3.68 -6.35 -19.67
CA ALA A 276 2.42 -6.03 -19.02
C ALA A 276 1.46 -7.24 -18.99
N MET A 277 1.46 -8.08 -20.02
CA MET A 277 0.70 -9.34 -20.03
C MET A 277 1.19 -10.33 -18.96
N LEU A 278 2.50 -10.47 -18.79
CA LEU A 278 3.07 -11.29 -17.70
C LEU A 278 2.68 -10.75 -16.33
N TYR A 279 2.80 -9.44 -16.17
CA TYR A 279 2.41 -8.73 -14.96
C TYR A 279 0.91 -8.93 -14.64
N LEU A 280 0.03 -8.81 -15.64
CA LEU A 280 -1.41 -9.07 -15.49
C LEU A 280 -1.69 -10.53 -15.12
N ALA A 281 -0.98 -11.50 -15.70
CA ALA A 281 -1.14 -12.91 -15.35
C ALA A 281 -0.79 -13.17 -13.88
N ILE A 282 0.28 -12.54 -13.37
CA ILE A 282 0.66 -12.62 -11.95
C ILE A 282 -0.41 -11.97 -11.06
N GLY A 283 -0.86 -10.76 -11.40
CA GLY A 283 -1.90 -10.06 -10.66
C GLY A 283 -3.23 -10.83 -10.63
N PHE A 284 -3.63 -11.40 -11.76
CA PHE A 284 -4.82 -12.25 -11.85
C PHE A 284 -4.68 -13.53 -11.01
N GLY A 285 -3.52 -14.19 -11.04
CA GLY A 285 -3.22 -15.34 -10.19
C GLY A 285 -3.31 -15.00 -8.70
N ALA A 286 -2.77 -13.84 -8.29
CA ALA A 286 -2.86 -13.36 -6.92
C ALA A 286 -4.31 -13.04 -6.51
N ALA A 287 -5.10 -12.43 -7.39
CA ALA A 287 -6.53 -12.16 -7.16
C ALA A 287 -7.34 -13.45 -7.02
N LEU A 288 -7.09 -14.47 -7.85
CA LEU A 288 -7.71 -15.79 -7.72
C LEU A 288 -7.33 -16.45 -6.39
N LEU A 289 -6.06 -16.38 -6.00
CA LEU A 289 -5.59 -16.91 -4.72
C LEU A 289 -6.28 -16.21 -3.55
N TYR A 290 -6.37 -14.88 -3.58
CA TYR A 290 -7.10 -14.07 -2.60
C TYR A 290 -8.56 -14.52 -2.48
N TRP A 291 -9.25 -14.67 -3.62
CA TRP A 291 -10.64 -15.11 -3.67
C TRP A 291 -10.86 -16.53 -3.15
N VAL A 292 -9.94 -17.45 -3.43
CA VAL A 292 -10.00 -18.82 -2.88
C VAL A 292 -9.80 -18.81 -1.36
N VAL A 293 -8.87 -18.00 -0.86
CA VAL A 293 -8.57 -17.90 0.59
C VAL A 293 -9.74 -17.27 1.34
N ILE A 294 -10.32 -16.18 0.84
CA ILE A 294 -11.41 -15.48 1.54
C ILE A 294 -12.68 -16.34 1.67
N ARG A 295 -13.00 -17.11 0.62
CA ARG A 295 -14.10 -18.10 0.65
C ARG A 295 -13.91 -19.19 1.69
N ARG A 296 -12.66 -19.50 2.05
CA ARG A 296 -12.35 -20.44 3.13
C ARG A 296 -12.39 -19.74 4.49
N SER A 297 -11.97 -18.47 4.60
CA SER A 297 -11.98 -17.74 5.86
C SER A 297 -13.39 -17.48 6.42
N GLU A 298 -14.39 -17.27 5.57
CA GLU A 298 -15.80 -17.11 6.00
C GLU A 298 -16.31 -18.33 6.79
N LYS A 299 -15.75 -19.53 6.57
CA LYS A 299 -16.11 -20.75 7.31
C LYS A 299 -15.57 -20.79 8.74
N TYR A 300 -14.57 -19.98 9.06
CA TYR A 300 -13.92 -19.94 10.38
C TYR A 300 -14.39 -18.77 11.25
N ALA A 301 -15.27 -17.90 10.73
CA ALA A 301 -15.88 -16.82 11.50
C ALA A 301 -16.95 -17.40 12.44
N VAL A 302 -16.55 -17.75 13.67
CA VAL A 302 -17.50 -18.04 14.75
C VAL A 302 -18.13 -16.72 15.17
N VAL A 303 -19.32 -16.45 14.62
CA VAL A 303 -20.09 -15.23 14.90
C VAL A 303 -20.54 -15.26 16.36
N THR A 304 -20.02 -14.33 17.17
CA THR A 304 -20.47 -14.14 18.55
C THR A 304 -21.89 -13.59 18.60
N GLY A 305 -22.66 -14.02 19.60
CA GLY A 305 -23.93 -13.40 19.96
C GLY A 305 -23.74 -11.92 20.34
N LYS A 306 -24.75 -11.08 20.09
CA LYS A 306 -24.70 -9.64 20.36
C LYS A 306 -24.32 -9.36 21.82
N GLY A 307 -23.27 -8.55 22.03
CA GLY A 307 -23.04 -7.83 23.29
C GLY A 307 -21.87 -8.27 24.16
N TYR A 308 -21.02 -9.20 23.74
CA TYR A 308 -19.87 -9.62 24.55
C TYR A 308 -18.63 -8.73 24.32
N ARG A 309 -18.03 -8.20 25.39
CA ARG A 309 -16.78 -7.41 25.34
C ARG A 309 -15.61 -8.31 25.76
N PRO A 310 -14.57 -8.50 24.91
CA PRO A 310 -13.41 -9.30 25.27
C PRO A 310 -12.73 -8.77 26.53
N ARG A 311 -12.31 -9.67 27.42
CA ARG A 311 -11.42 -9.32 28.54
C ARG A 311 -10.08 -8.83 27.98
N LEU A 312 -9.73 -7.60 28.28
CA LEU A 312 -8.45 -7.02 27.84
C LEU A 312 -7.28 -7.63 28.62
N THR A 313 -6.21 -7.94 27.91
CA THR A 313 -4.92 -8.31 28.49
C THR A 313 -4.28 -7.09 29.15
N ASP A 314 -3.89 -7.22 30.42
CA ASP A 314 -3.14 -6.18 31.12
C ASP A 314 -1.65 -6.25 30.74
N LEU A 315 -1.12 -5.15 30.19
CA LEU A 315 0.28 -5.01 29.82
C LEU A 315 1.21 -4.79 31.03
N GLY A 316 0.67 -4.40 32.19
CA GLY A 316 1.44 -4.13 33.40
C GLY A 316 2.63 -3.17 33.14
N ARG A 317 3.85 -3.62 33.51
CA ARG A 317 5.10 -2.85 33.33
C ARG A 317 5.46 -2.56 31.87
N TRP A 318 5.00 -3.40 30.93
CA TRP A 318 5.29 -3.23 29.50
C TRP A 318 4.40 -2.19 28.82
N ARG A 319 3.39 -1.66 29.52
CA ARG A 319 2.48 -0.65 29.00
C ARG A 319 3.22 0.57 28.45
N ALA A 320 4.23 1.06 29.15
CA ALA A 320 5.03 2.19 28.71
C ALA A 320 5.82 1.86 27.43
N ALA A 321 6.49 0.69 27.39
CA ALA A 321 7.25 0.25 26.23
C ALA A 321 6.39 0.12 24.96
N PHE A 322 5.22 -0.52 25.06
CA PHE A 322 4.31 -0.63 23.91
C PHE A 322 3.71 0.71 23.51
N THR A 323 3.42 1.60 24.47
CA THR A 323 2.95 2.95 24.15
C THR A 323 4.04 3.72 23.38
N SER A 324 5.28 3.70 23.87
CA SER A 324 6.43 4.30 23.19
C SER A 324 6.67 3.70 21.81
N PHE A 325 6.55 2.38 21.66
CA PHE A 325 6.66 1.70 20.37
C PHE A 325 5.63 2.24 19.37
N VAL A 326 4.37 2.42 19.78
CA VAL A 326 3.32 2.92 18.87
C VAL A 326 3.57 4.38 18.49
N PHE A 327 3.91 5.24 19.44
CA PHE A 327 4.22 6.64 19.13
C PHE A 327 5.47 6.76 18.25
N LEU A 328 6.50 5.95 18.51
CA LEU A 328 7.68 5.88 17.66
C LEU A 328 7.33 5.41 16.26
N PHE A 329 6.48 4.38 16.13
CA PHE A 329 6.01 3.92 14.83
C PHE A 329 5.26 5.03 14.06
N LEU A 330 4.31 5.72 14.70
CA LEU A 330 3.57 6.83 14.08
C LEU A 330 4.49 7.99 13.70
N PHE A 331 5.46 8.29 14.56
CA PHE A 331 6.47 9.31 14.28
C PHE A 331 7.35 8.90 13.09
N LEU A 332 7.89 7.69 13.06
CA LEU A 332 8.76 7.24 11.97
C LEU A 332 8.01 7.08 10.64
N SER A 333 6.76 6.63 10.67
CA SER A 333 5.97 6.40 9.44
C SER A 333 5.37 7.66 8.84
N ILE A 334 4.96 8.63 9.66
CA ILE A 334 4.30 9.88 9.21
C ILE A 334 5.08 11.10 9.66
N GLY A 335 5.31 11.23 10.97
CA GLY A 335 5.82 12.47 11.56
C GLY A 335 7.16 12.89 10.97
N LEU A 336 8.12 11.98 10.92
CA LEU A 336 9.46 12.21 10.43
C LEU A 336 9.47 12.46 8.90
N PRO A 337 8.82 11.63 8.04
CA PRO A 337 8.67 11.93 6.61
C PRO A 337 7.97 13.26 6.34
N PHE A 338 6.96 13.63 7.12
CA PHE A 338 6.29 14.92 6.97
C PHE A 338 7.21 16.08 7.36
N LEU A 339 7.87 15.99 8.51
CA LEU A 339 8.78 17.03 9.00
C LEU A 339 9.97 17.25 8.07
N VAL A 340 10.54 16.19 7.49
CA VAL A 340 11.67 16.35 6.55
C VAL A 340 11.23 17.04 5.27
N MET A 341 10.01 16.80 4.79
CA MET A 341 9.46 17.49 3.62
C MET A 341 9.15 18.95 3.90
N VAL A 342 8.61 19.26 5.08
CA VAL A 342 8.40 20.64 5.54
C VAL A 342 9.74 21.36 5.65
N TYR A 343 10.76 20.72 6.23
CA TYR A 343 12.11 21.29 6.28
C TYR A 343 12.65 21.54 4.85
N ALA A 344 12.57 20.55 3.96
CA ALA A 344 13.05 20.66 2.59
C ALA A 344 12.38 21.80 1.80
N SER A 345 11.13 22.16 2.09
CA SER A 345 10.45 23.28 1.42
C SER A 345 10.94 24.67 1.83
N PHE A 346 11.60 24.80 3.00
CA PHE A 346 12.09 26.09 3.50
C PHE A 346 13.58 26.33 3.27
N VAL A 347 14.36 25.28 3.01
CA VAL A 347 15.82 25.42 2.91
C VAL A 347 16.20 25.79 1.47
N PRO A 348 17.03 26.82 1.24
CA PRO A 348 17.44 27.25 -0.10
C PRO A 348 18.14 26.15 -0.92
N VAL A 349 18.95 25.32 -0.25
CA VAL A 349 19.70 24.21 -0.85
C VAL A 349 19.59 23.00 0.08
N LEU A 350 19.31 21.82 -0.45
CA LEU A 350 19.17 20.60 0.35
C LEU A 350 20.47 20.26 1.10
N VAL A 351 20.49 20.61 2.40
CA VAL A 351 21.60 20.36 3.32
C VAL A 351 21.07 19.89 4.68
N GLN A 352 21.94 19.27 5.48
CA GLN A 352 21.56 18.75 6.78
C GLN A 352 21.05 19.85 7.73
N PRO A 353 20.07 19.52 8.60
CA PRO A 353 19.58 20.45 9.61
C PRO A 353 20.69 20.83 10.59
N THR A 354 21.16 22.08 10.50
CA THR A 354 22.11 22.68 11.44
C THR A 354 21.60 24.03 11.89
N TRP A 355 22.04 24.51 13.06
CA TRP A 355 21.60 25.81 13.59
C TRP A 355 21.87 26.98 12.63
N ASP A 356 22.97 26.93 11.87
CA ASP A 356 23.28 27.92 10.84
C ASP A 356 22.26 27.88 9.69
N VAL A 357 21.86 26.69 9.23
CA VAL A 357 20.87 26.53 8.16
C VAL A 357 19.48 26.95 8.61
N PHE A 358 19.10 26.70 9.87
CA PHE A 358 17.82 27.17 10.41
C PHE A 358 17.70 28.70 10.41
N SER A 359 18.82 29.43 10.51
CA SER A 359 18.82 30.89 10.39
C SER A 359 18.64 31.40 8.95
N LYS A 360 18.78 30.50 7.96
CA LYS A 360 18.72 30.79 6.52
C LYS A 360 17.45 30.23 5.85
N LEU A 361 16.47 29.79 6.64
CA LEU A 361 15.18 29.36 6.11
C LEU A 361 14.51 30.52 5.35
N THR A 362 13.95 30.21 4.19
CA THR A 362 13.35 31.19 3.27
C THR A 362 12.03 30.69 2.71
N PHE A 363 11.18 31.62 2.27
CA PHE A 363 9.95 31.33 1.54
C PHE A 363 10.14 31.38 0.01
N GLU A 364 11.38 31.54 -0.47
CA GLU A 364 11.71 31.70 -1.89
C GLU A 364 11.08 30.62 -2.79
N HIS A 365 11.10 29.35 -2.37
CA HIS A 365 10.44 28.26 -3.11
C HIS A 365 8.94 28.52 -3.32
N TYR A 366 8.25 29.11 -2.33
CA TYR A 366 6.83 29.44 -2.44
C TYR A 366 6.59 30.67 -3.31
N GLU A 367 7.47 31.66 -3.28
CA GLU A 367 7.38 32.82 -4.18
C GLU A 367 7.54 32.40 -5.64
N VAL A 368 8.49 31.50 -5.92
CA VAL A 368 8.71 30.93 -7.25
C VAL A 368 7.48 30.15 -7.74
N LEU A 369 6.74 29.44 -6.87
CA LEU A 369 5.53 28.72 -7.26
C LEU A 369 4.50 29.63 -7.95
N PHE A 370 4.32 30.86 -7.47
CA PHE A 370 3.37 31.81 -8.06
C PHE A 370 3.83 32.39 -9.40
N THR A 371 5.12 32.31 -9.71
CA THR A 371 5.66 32.71 -11.03
C THR A 371 5.53 31.59 -12.07
N PHE A 372 5.26 30.35 -11.65
CA PHE A 372 5.18 29.21 -12.56
C PHE A 372 3.92 29.29 -13.43
N PRO A 373 4.03 29.38 -14.78
CA PRO A 373 2.89 29.70 -15.66
C PRO A 373 1.70 28.74 -15.59
N ARG A 374 1.93 27.52 -15.08
CA ARG A 374 0.90 26.48 -14.96
C ARG A 374 0.37 26.29 -13.53
N PHE A 375 0.90 27.00 -12.53
CA PHE A 375 0.52 26.79 -11.13
C PHE A 375 -0.98 26.95 -10.89
N GLY A 376 -1.58 28.04 -11.38
CA GLY A 376 -3.02 28.26 -11.29
C GLY A 376 -3.85 27.16 -11.95
N LYS A 377 -3.43 26.66 -13.12
CA LYS A 377 -4.10 25.55 -13.82
C LYS A 377 -3.97 24.24 -13.05
N MET A 378 -2.80 23.94 -12.48
CA MET A 378 -2.60 22.74 -11.66
C MET A 378 -3.53 22.75 -10.44
N PHE A 379 -3.63 23.89 -9.75
CA PHE A 379 -4.53 24.04 -8.60
C PHE A 379 -6.01 23.89 -8.98
N GLN A 380 -6.43 24.55 -10.07
CA GLN A 380 -7.80 24.44 -10.60
C GLN A 380 -8.14 22.99 -10.98
N ASN A 381 -7.24 22.30 -11.69
CA ASN A 381 -7.43 20.90 -12.07
C ASN A 381 -7.60 20.01 -10.84
N THR A 382 -6.78 20.20 -9.80
CA THR A 382 -6.89 19.42 -8.55
C THR A 382 -8.23 19.67 -7.85
N ILE A 383 -8.66 20.92 -7.69
CA ILE A 383 -9.96 21.23 -7.07
C ILE A 383 -11.11 20.64 -7.90
N PHE A 384 -11.07 20.82 -9.21
CA PHE A 384 -12.07 20.27 -10.12
C PHE A 384 -12.16 18.75 -9.98
N MET A 385 -11.03 18.04 -10.00
CA MET A 385 -11.01 16.59 -9.83
C MET A 385 -11.54 16.15 -8.47
N VAL A 386 -11.13 16.79 -7.38
CA VAL A 386 -11.61 16.46 -6.03
C VAL A 386 -13.12 16.69 -5.92
N THR A 387 -13.63 17.82 -6.40
CA THR A 387 -15.07 18.15 -6.35
C THR A 387 -15.91 17.28 -7.27
N ALA A 388 -15.45 16.98 -8.49
CA ALA A 388 -16.17 16.11 -9.42
C ALA A 388 -16.29 14.68 -8.90
N VAL A 389 -15.23 14.13 -8.29
CA VAL A 389 -15.22 12.76 -7.74
C VAL A 389 -16.01 12.69 -6.43
N SER A 390 -15.86 13.68 -5.53
CA SER A 390 -16.57 13.71 -4.24
C SER A 390 -18.03 14.17 -4.33
N GLY A 391 -18.42 14.86 -5.40
CA GLY A 391 -19.79 15.33 -5.63
C GLY A 391 -20.73 14.28 -6.18
N PHE A 392 -20.22 13.23 -6.83
CA PHE A 392 -21.04 12.17 -7.43
C PHE A 392 -21.91 11.40 -6.41
N PRO A 393 -21.44 11.08 -5.18
CA PRO A 393 -22.25 10.42 -4.16
C PRO A 393 -23.33 11.29 -3.51
N LEU A 394 -23.27 12.62 -3.65
CA LEU A 394 -24.19 13.56 -2.97
C LEU A 394 -25.43 13.90 -3.78
N LEU A 395 -25.52 13.47 -5.04
CA LEU A 395 -26.69 13.68 -5.90
C LEU A 395 -27.73 12.55 -5.77
N ASP A 396 -27.41 11.47 -5.05
CA ASP A 396 -28.29 10.31 -4.81
C ASP A 396 -28.83 10.22 -3.36
N SER A 397 -28.71 11.30 -2.58
CA SER A 397 -29.36 11.47 -1.26
C SER A 397 -30.34 12.62 -1.28
#